data_AF-A0A7W1W9E9-F1
#
_entry.id   AF-A0A7W1W9E9-F1
#
_cell.length_a   1.000
_cell.length_b   1.000
_cell.length_c   1.000
_cell.angle_alpha   90.00
_cell.angle_beta   90.00
_cell.angle_gamma   90.00
#
_symmetry.space_group_name_H-M   'P 1'
#
loop_
_entity.id
_entity.type
_entity.pdbx_description
1 polymer ?
#
loop_
_entity_poly.entity_id
_entity_poly.type
_entity_poly.pdbx_seq_one_letter_code
_entity_poly.pdbx_strand_id
1 'polypeptide(L)' 'ELQRFEANMIRCALIRSMGKQTKAAKLLGLNTTTLHAKIRRYKIDLTDF' A
#
# COMPACT_ATOMS: atom_id res chain seq x y z
N GLU A 1 -14.08 -9.87 2.75
CA GLU A 1 -14.43 -8.43 2.72
C GLU A 1 -13.29 -7.52 3.16
N LEU A 2 -12.82 -7.66 4.41
CA LEU A 2 -11.74 -6.83 4.99
C LEU A 2 -10.44 -6.78 4.15
N GLN A 3 -9.99 -7.92 3.60
CA GLN A 3 -8.75 -7.97 2.79
C GLN A 3 -8.86 -7.14 1.49
N ARG A 4 -10.03 -7.11 0.84
CA ARG A 4 -10.25 -6.32 -0.37
C ARG A 4 -10.27 -4.83 -0.05
N PHE A 5 -10.91 -4.47 1.05
CA PHE A 5 -10.92 -3.10 1.56
C PHE A 5 -9.49 -2.62 1.88
N GLU A 6 -8.73 -3.41 2.63
CA GLU A 6 -7.34 -3.09 2.97
C GLU A 6 -6.45 -2.97 1.71
N ALA A 7 -6.58 -3.90 0.76
CA ALA A 7 -5.84 -3.82 -0.50
C ALA A 7 -6.17 -2.54 -1.28
N ASN A 8 -7.44 -2.15 -1.36
CA ASN A 8 -7.84 -0.90 -2.00
C ASN A 8 -7.29 0.33 -1.28
N MET A 9 -7.29 0.33 0.05
CA MET A 9 -6.70 1.41 0.84
C MET A 9 -5.19 1.57 0.57
N ILE A 10 -4.47 0.44 0.44
CA ILE A 10 -3.06 0.43 0.05
C ILE A 10 -2.86 1.01 -1.36
N ARG A 11 -3.66 0.58 -2.34
CA ARG A 11 -3.60 1.12 -3.71
C ARG A 11 -3.84 2.64 -3.73
N CYS A 12 -4.85 3.12 -3.03
CA CYS A 12 -5.14 4.56 -2.92
C CYS A 12 -3.96 5.34 -2.30
N ALA A 13 -3.32 4.80 -1.27
CA ALA A 13 -2.15 5.42 -0.67
C ALA A 13 -0.94 5.45 -1.62
N LEU A 14 -0.73 4.37 -2.39
CA LEU A 14 0.32 4.30 -3.40
C LEU A 14 0.10 5.33 -4.51
N ILE A 15 -1.12 5.44 -5.06
CA ILE A 15 -1.51 6.46 -6.06
C ILE A 15 -1.21 7.88 -5.53
N ARG A 16 -1.67 8.20 -4.31
CA ARG A 16 -1.45 9.52 -3.70
C ARG A 16 0.03 9.82 -3.40
N SER A 17 0.86 8.79 -3.37
CA SER A 17 2.29 8.89 -3.10
C SER A 17 3.17 8.80 -4.35
N MET A 18 2.59 8.58 -5.54
CA MET A 18 3.30 8.26 -6.79
C MET A 18 4.23 7.04 -6.61
N GLY A 19 3.67 5.93 -6.14
CA GLY A 19 4.38 4.67 -5.88
C GLY A 19 5.36 4.69 -4.69
N LYS A 20 5.60 5.83 -4.03
CA LYS A 20 6.57 5.96 -2.93
C LYS A 20 6.05 5.30 -1.66
N GLN A 21 6.41 4.03 -1.45
CA GLN A 21 5.99 3.24 -0.28
C GLN A 21 6.25 3.91 1.07
N THR A 22 7.37 4.62 1.25
CA THR A 22 7.65 5.35 2.49
C THR A 22 6.62 6.45 2.77
N LYS A 23 6.15 7.15 1.73
CA LYS A 23 5.08 8.15 1.83
C LYS A 23 3.72 7.50 1.96
N ALA A 24 3.43 6.43 1.21
CA ALA A 24 2.20 5.66 1.34
C ALA A 24 2.03 5.08 2.76
N ALA A 25 3.11 4.56 3.36
CA ALA A 25 3.08 4.01 4.71
C ALA A 25 2.73 5.09 5.74
N LYS A 26 3.33 6.29 5.60
CA LYS A 26 2.98 7.46 6.42
C LYS A 26 1.51 7.87 6.27
N LEU A 27 0.96 7.86 5.06
CA LEU A 27 -0.46 8.17 4.82
C LEU A 27 -1.40 7.17 5.50
N LEU A 28 -0.97 5.92 5.67
CA LEU A 28 -1.74 4.86 6.30
C LEU A 28 -1.47 4.70 7.81
N GLY A 29 -0.57 5.50 8.38
CA GLY A 29 -0.13 5.34 9.78
C GLY A 29 0.62 4.03 10.05
N LEU A 30 1.25 3.46 9.03
CA LEU A 30 2.03 2.22 9.10
C LEU A 30 3.52 2.50 8.97
N ASN A 31 4.35 1.57 9.46
CA ASN A 31 5.75 1.55 9.06
C ASN A 31 5.91 0.93 7.65
N THR A 32 7.02 1.24 6.98
CA THR A 32 7.28 0.79 5.59
C THR A 32 7.35 -0.74 5.49
N THR A 33 7.91 -1.43 6.48
CA THR A 33 8.04 -2.89 6.48
C THR A 33 6.67 -3.59 6.50
N THR A 34 5.74 -3.09 7.32
CA THR A 34 4.35 -3.57 7.37
C THR A 34 3.64 -3.33 6.04
N LEU A 35 3.82 -2.16 5.43
CA LEU A 35 3.25 -1.86 4.12
C LEU A 35 3.80 -2.82 3.05
N HIS A 36 5.12 -3.02 3.02
CA HIS A 36 5.78 -3.94 2.09
C HIS A 36 5.29 -5.38 2.23
N ALA A 37 5.13 -5.87 3.46
CA ALA A 37 4.58 -7.20 3.72
C ALA A 37 3.13 -7.33 3.21
N LYS A 38 2.31 -6.30 3.39
CA LYS A 38 0.92 -6.28 2.88
C LYS A 38 0.86 -6.18 1.36
N ILE A 39 1.72 -5.41 0.71
CA ILE A 39 1.85 -5.36 -0.76
C ILE A 39 2.13 -6.76 -1.32
N ARG A 40 3.10 -7.48 -0.73
CA ARG A 40 3.41 -8.87 -1.11
C ARG A 40 2.23 -9.81 -0.86
N ARG A 41 1.60 -9.73 0.32
CA ARG A 41 0.45 -10.57 0.69
C ARG A 41 -0.72 -10.40 -0.27
N TYR A 42 -0.99 -9.17 -0.69
CA TYR A 42 -2.10 -8.84 -1.59
C TYR A 42 -1.73 -8.83 -3.07
N LYS A 43 -0.49 -9.21 -3.41
CA LYS A 43 0.03 -9.25 -4.79
C LYS A 43 -0.25 -7.95 -5.54
N ILE A 44 -0.01 -6.82 -4.88
CA ILE A 44 -0.14 -5.49 -5.48
C ILE A 44 1.13 -5.24 -6.30
N ASP A 45 0.99 -5.03 -7.61
CA ASP A 45 2.12 -4.69 -8.47
C ASP A 45 2.48 -3.20 -8.29
N LEU A 46 3.76 -2.93 -8.06
CA LEU A 46 4.23 -1.57 -7.83
C LEU A 46 4.52 -0.80 -9.11
N THR A 47 4.56 -1.47 -10.27
CA THR A 47 4.70 -0.80 -11.56
C THR A 47 3.45 -0.01 -11.97
N ASP A 48 2.33 -0.24 -11.29
CA ASP A 48 1.03 0.38 -11.58
C ASP A 48 0.84 1.78 -10.93
N PHE A 49 1.82 2.29 -10.16
CA PHE A 49 1.64 3.45 -9.25
C PHE A 49 2.70 4.55 -9.35
#